data_AF-A0A4U8TGQ7-F1
#
_entry.id   AF-A0A4U8TGQ7-F1
#
_cell.length_a   1.000
_cell.length_b   1.000
_cell.length_c   1.000
_cell.angle_alpha   90.00
_cell.angle_beta   90.00
_cell.angle_gamma   90.00
#
_symmetry.space_group_name_H-M   'P 1'
#
loop_
_entity.id
_entity.type
_entity.pdbx_description
1 polymer ?
#
loop_
_entity_poly.entity_id
_entity_poly.type
_entity_poly.pdbx_seq_one_letter_code
_entity_poly.pdbx_strand_id
1 'polypeptide(L)'
;MLSVYIDNSGSMCEMDKIEVAKYVAYAIPNATFYLLNGEQIKLDSITLNNDNNLCIEAEGRKILLSDGLFNCDEKKFDIALAIGLDADINALKKMADVVYTTDNIMMFLESININLLTNDEDSSWE
;
A
#
# COMPACT_ATOMS: atom_id res chain seq x y z
N MET A 1 10.97 1.24 9.00
CA MET A 1 10.90 1.70 7.59
C MET A 1 9.54 1.31 7.03
N LEU A 2 8.87 2.22 6.31
CA LEU A 2 7.58 1.97 5.68
C LEU A 2 7.80 1.73 4.18
N SER A 3 7.29 0.62 3.67
CA SER A 3 7.37 0.24 2.26
C SER A 3 5.95 0.25 1.68
N VAL A 4 5.66 1.22 0.82
CA VAL A 4 4.34 1.39 0.21
C VAL A 4 4.38 0.84 -1.21
N TYR A 5 3.61 -0.21 -1.44
CA TYR A 5 3.43 -0.83 -2.73
C TYR A 5 2.19 -0.26 -3.41
N ILE A 6 2.37 0.27 -4.61
CA ILE A 6 1.30 0.81 -5.43
C ILE A 6 1.00 -0.20 -6.52
N ASP A 7 -0.24 -0.65 -6.53
CA ASP A 7 -0.78 -1.38 -7.66
C ASP A 7 -0.81 -0.48 -8.89
N ASN A 8 -0.10 -0.92 -9.92
CA ASN A 8 -0.07 -0.28 -11.23
C ASN A 8 -0.67 -1.17 -12.32
N SER A 9 -1.47 -2.17 -11.94
CA SER A 9 -2.24 -2.95 -12.89
C SER A 9 -3.26 -2.10 -13.64
N GLY A 10 -3.72 -2.58 -14.78
CA GLY A 10 -4.62 -1.83 -15.65
C GLY A 10 -5.96 -1.47 -15.01
N SER A 11 -6.44 -2.22 -14.01
CA SER A 11 -7.66 -1.88 -13.29
C SER A 11 -7.55 -0.55 -12.53
N MET A 12 -6.34 -0.18 -12.13
CA MET A 12 -6.05 1.10 -11.48
C MET A 12 -6.15 2.30 -12.42
N CYS A 13 -6.32 2.09 -13.73
CA CYS A 13 -6.63 3.16 -14.69
C CYS A 13 -8.07 3.67 -14.58
N GLU A 14 -8.96 2.85 -14.04
CA GLU A 14 -10.37 3.16 -13.99
C GLU A 14 -10.67 4.16 -12.87
N MET A 15 -11.58 5.10 -13.14
CA MET A 15 -12.10 6.03 -12.12
C MET A 15 -11.02 6.78 -11.33
N ASP A 16 -9.90 7.09 -11.97
CA ASP A 16 -8.76 7.81 -11.37
C ASP A 16 -8.14 7.12 -10.14
N LYS A 17 -8.33 5.80 -9.97
CA LYS A 17 -7.82 5.03 -8.83
C LYS A 17 -6.32 5.22 -8.60
N ILE A 18 -5.52 5.26 -9.67
CA ILE A 18 -4.07 5.48 -9.55
C ILE A 18 -3.72 6.86 -8.97
N GLU A 19 -4.50 7.89 -9.29
CA GLU A 19 -4.30 9.23 -8.74
C GLU A 19 -4.72 9.29 -7.26
N VAL A 20 -5.79 8.59 -6.89
CA VAL A 20 -6.17 8.41 -5.48
C VAL A 20 -5.07 7.69 -4.71
N ALA A 21 -4.51 6.61 -5.26
CA ALA A 21 -3.41 5.87 -4.64
C ALA A 21 -2.17 6.78 -4.43
N LYS A 22 -1.79 7.58 -5.43
CA LYS A 22 -0.71 8.58 -5.30
C LYS A 22 -1.02 9.59 -4.20
N TYR A 23 -2.24 10.15 -4.17
CA TYR A 23 -2.64 11.14 -3.16
C TYR A 23 -2.54 10.58 -1.74
N VAL A 24 -3.01 9.35 -1.52
CA VAL A 24 -2.87 8.65 -0.24
C VAL A 24 -1.40 8.40 0.08
N ALA A 25 -0.61 7.95 -0.88
CA ALA A 25 0.81 7.66 -0.68
C ALA A 25 1.61 8.91 -0.24
N TYR A 26 1.30 10.10 -0.78
CA TYR A 26 1.90 11.36 -0.34
C TYR A 26 1.61 11.70 1.13
N ALA A 27 0.50 11.21 1.69
CA ALA A 27 0.15 11.43 3.09
C ALA A 27 0.91 10.51 4.07
N ILE A 28 1.70 9.55 3.57
CA ILE A 28 2.48 8.61 4.39
C ILE A 28 3.93 9.13 4.49
N PRO A 29 4.33 9.75 5.61
CA PRO A 29 5.68 10.29 5.75
C PRO A 29 6.72 9.17 5.87
N ASN A 30 7.95 9.45 5.41
CA ASN A 30 9.10 8.54 5.54
C ASN A 30 8.88 7.14 4.92
N ALA A 31 8.08 7.07 3.85
CA ALA A 31 7.85 5.85 3.08
C ALA A 31 8.75 5.77 1.84
N THR A 32 9.15 4.55 1.50
CA THR A 32 9.72 4.21 0.20
C THR A 32 8.64 3.58 -0.67
N PHE A 33 8.53 4.01 -1.92
CA PHE A 33 7.48 3.59 -2.83
C PHE A 33 7.98 2.53 -3.82
N TYR A 34 7.17 1.51 -4.00
CA TYR A 34 7.46 0.38 -4.89
C TYR A 34 6.26 0.08 -5.78
N LEU A 35 6.51 -0.46 -6.96
CA LEU A 35 5.51 -1.17 -7.74
C LEU A 35 5.40 -2.63 -7.27
N LEU A 36 4.36 -3.34 -7.72
CA LEU A 36 4.14 -4.74 -7.35
C LEU A 36 5.27 -5.68 -7.79
N ASN A 37 6.03 -5.31 -8.82
CA ASN A 37 7.23 -6.01 -9.30
C ASN A 37 8.50 -5.69 -8.51
N GLY A 38 8.40 -4.96 -7.40
CA GLY A 38 9.52 -4.61 -6.53
C GLY A 38 10.37 -3.43 -7.02
N GLU A 39 10.03 -2.84 -8.18
CA GLU A 39 10.71 -1.64 -8.67
C GLU A 39 10.44 -0.46 -7.73
N GLN A 40 11.51 0.14 -7.21
CA GLN A 40 11.41 1.38 -6.44
C GLN A 40 11.12 2.55 -7.38
N ILE A 41 10.17 3.40 -7.01
CA ILE A 41 9.67 4.47 -7.88
C ILE A 41 9.59 5.83 -7.18
N LYS A 42 9.44 6.87 -8.00
CA LYS A 42 8.86 8.15 -7.58
C LYS A 42 7.37 8.13 -7.95
N LEU A 43 6.51 8.72 -7.12
CA LEU A 43 5.05 8.67 -7.32
C LEU A 43 4.60 9.26 -8.67
N ASP A 44 5.28 10.30 -9.14
CA ASP A 44 4.95 10.94 -10.42
C ASP A 44 5.39 10.12 -11.65
N SER A 45 6.21 9.08 -11.48
CA SER A 45 6.74 8.25 -12.58
C SER A 45 5.98 6.93 -12.78
N ILE A 46 4.86 6.73 -12.09
CA ILE A 46 4.09 5.48 -12.18
C ILE A 46 3.55 5.30 -13.58
N THR A 47 3.88 4.16 -14.18
CA THR A 47 3.34 3.71 -15.46
C THR A 47 2.52 2.47 -15.23
N LEU A 48 1.32 2.41 -15.80
CA LEU A 48 0.45 1.25 -15.68
C LEU A 48 1.05 0.08 -16.47
N ASN A 49 1.07 -1.10 -15.85
CA ASN A 49 1.56 -2.32 -16.43
C ASN A 49 0.68 -3.50 -15.98
N ASN A 50 0.23 -4.30 -16.94
CA ASN A 50 -0.56 -5.51 -16.68
C ASN A 50 0.30 -6.75 -16.40
N ASP A 51 1.63 -6.63 -16.41
CA ASP A 51 2.51 -7.72 -16.01
C ASP A 51 2.42 -7.94 -14.49
N ASN A 52 1.77 -9.04 -14.12
CA ASN A 52 1.55 -9.47 -12.73
C ASN A 52 2.79 -10.08 -12.06
N ASN A 53 4.00 -9.63 -12.42
CA ASN A 53 5.21 -10.11 -11.75
C ASN A 53 5.23 -9.53 -10.34
N LEU A 54 4.95 -10.35 -9.33
CA LEU A 54 4.96 -9.94 -7.94
C LEU A 54 6.34 -10.18 -7.32
N CYS A 55 7.00 -9.12 -6.87
CA CYS A 55 8.26 -9.18 -6.14
C CYS A 55 8.20 -8.25 -4.93
N ILE A 56 7.91 -8.82 -3.75
CA ILE A 56 7.64 -8.07 -2.52
C ILE A 56 8.74 -8.39 -1.49
N GLU A 57 9.94 -7.88 -1.75
CA GLU A 57 11.15 -8.21 -0.97
C GLU A 57 11.58 -7.12 0.02
N ALA A 58 10.96 -5.93 0.00
CA ALA A 58 11.39 -4.83 0.86
C ALA A 58 11.22 -5.18 2.35
N GLU A 59 12.19 -4.79 3.17
CA GLU A 59 12.13 -4.93 4.61
C GLU A 59 11.18 -3.90 5.25
N GLY A 60 10.76 -4.16 6.49
CA GLY A 60 9.89 -3.29 7.27
C GLY A 60 8.40 -3.52 7.02
N ARG A 61 7.59 -2.54 7.41
CA ARG A 61 6.12 -2.63 7.34
C ARG A 61 5.66 -2.35 5.91
N LYS A 62 4.93 -3.29 5.33
CA LYS A 62 4.48 -3.31 3.94
C LYS A 62 3.01 -2.87 3.87
N ILE A 63 2.78 -1.81 3.13
CA ILE A 63 1.47 -1.20 2.92
C ILE A 63 1.11 -1.35 1.43
N LEU A 64 -0.08 -1.86 1.13
CA LEU A 64 -0.58 -1.99 -0.24
C LEU A 64 -1.66 -0.94 -0.53
N LEU A 65 -1.56 -0.26 -1.66
CA LEU A 65 -2.62 0.59 -2.22
C LEU A 65 -3.10 -0.05 -3.52
N SER A 66 -4.31 -0.58 -3.56
CA SER A 66 -4.81 -1.39 -4.67
C SER A 66 -6.33 -1.52 -4.68
N ASP A 67 -6.91 -1.83 -5.84
CA ASP A 67 -8.30 -2.27 -5.96
C ASP A 67 -8.49 -3.78 -5.79
N GLY A 68 -7.40 -4.55 -5.61
CA GLY A 68 -7.45 -5.98 -5.32
C GLY A 68 -7.72 -6.88 -6.52
N LEU A 69 -7.74 -6.35 -7.75
CA LEU A 69 -8.07 -7.13 -8.95
C LEU A 69 -6.86 -7.82 -9.60
N PHE A 70 -5.66 -7.64 -9.04
CA PHE A 70 -4.47 -8.37 -9.47
C PHE A 70 -4.38 -9.76 -8.80
N ASN A 71 -3.78 -10.73 -9.50
CA ASN A 71 -3.73 -12.12 -9.03
C ASN A 71 -2.65 -12.33 -7.96
N CYS A 72 -3.06 -12.43 -6.70
CA CYS A 72 -2.21 -12.87 -5.59
C CYS A 72 -3.04 -13.61 -4.53
N ASP A 73 -2.65 -14.84 -4.19
CA ASP A 73 -3.29 -15.63 -3.13
C ASP A 73 -2.39 -15.81 -1.88
N GLU A 74 -1.34 -15.01 -1.77
CA GLU A 74 -0.39 -15.05 -0.66
C GLU A 74 -0.42 -13.77 0.16
N LYS A 75 -0.40 -13.94 1.48
CA LYS A 75 -0.34 -12.83 2.42
C LYS A 75 1.08 -12.24 2.44
N LYS A 76 1.23 -11.02 1.94
CA LYS A 76 2.51 -10.33 1.74
C LYS A 76 2.58 -8.95 2.39
N PHE A 77 1.45 -8.40 2.82
CA PHE A 77 1.33 -7.04 3.32
C PHE A 77 0.78 -7.00 4.74
N ASP A 78 1.23 -6.04 5.56
CA ASP A 78 0.70 -5.83 6.90
C ASP A 78 -0.65 -5.10 6.82
N ILE A 79 -0.76 -4.13 5.90
CA ILE A 79 -1.96 -3.34 5.68
C ILE A 79 -2.22 -3.21 4.17
N ALA A 80 -3.49 -3.24 3.78
CA ALA A 80 -3.95 -2.74 2.49
C ALA A 80 -5.00 -1.64 2.66
N LEU A 81 -5.01 -0.67 1.75
CA LEU A 81 -6.13 0.24 1.52
C LEU A 81 -6.78 -0.12 0.18
N ALA A 82 -8.06 -0.46 0.23
CA ALA A 82 -8.87 -0.69 -0.95
C ALA A 82 -9.16 0.63 -1.67
N ILE A 83 -8.78 0.73 -2.93
CA ILE A 83 -8.93 1.92 -3.77
C ILE A 83 -10.02 1.70 -4.81
N GLY A 84 -11.00 2.60 -4.88
CA GLY A 84 -12.14 2.49 -5.80
C GLY A 84 -13.37 1.86 -5.15
N LEU A 85 -14.55 2.17 -5.70
CA LEU A 85 -15.84 1.68 -5.18
C LEU A 85 -16.08 0.19 -5.51
N ASP A 86 -15.41 -0.30 -6.54
CA ASP A 86 -15.46 -1.64 -7.10
C ASP A 86 -14.28 -2.52 -6.62
N ALA A 87 -13.50 -2.04 -5.66
CA ALA A 87 -12.36 -2.80 -5.14
C ALA A 87 -12.79 -4.16 -4.56
N ASP A 88 -12.03 -5.21 -4.89
CA ASP A 88 -12.22 -6.54 -4.32
C ASP A 88 -11.55 -6.66 -2.94
N ILE A 89 -12.31 -6.24 -1.92
CA ILE A 89 -11.89 -6.32 -0.52
C ILE A 89 -11.61 -7.78 -0.09
N ASN A 90 -12.30 -8.77 -0.67
CA ASN A 90 -12.06 -10.17 -0.30
C ASN A 90 -10.73 -10.67 -0.84
N ALA A 91 -10.35 -10.27 -2.06
CA ALA A 91 -9.03 -10.53 -2.61
C ALA A 91 -7.94 -9.85 -1.75
N LEU A 92 -8.11 -8.57 -1.39
CA LEU A 92 -7.15 -7.85 -0.54
C LEU A 92 -6.96 -8.52 0.84
N LYS A 93 -8.01 -9.10 1.42
CA LYS A 93 -7.92 -9.84 2.69
C LYS A 93 -7.07 -11.12 2.62
N LYS A 94 -6.87 -11.67 1.43
CA LYS A 94 -5.92 -12.78 1.23
C LYS A 94 -4.48 -12.29 1.22
N MET A 95 -4.26 -11.04 0.80
CA MET A 95 -2.93 -10.46 0.57
C MET A 95 -2.40 -9.66 1.77
N ALA A 96 -3.29 -9.13 2.62
CA ALA A 96 -2.93 -8.27 3.74
C ALA A 96 -3.51 -8.72 5.09
N ASP A 97 -2.81 -8.43 6.20
CA ASP A 97 -3.29 -8.72 7.56
C ASP A 97 -4.50 -7.88 7.95
N VAL A 98 -4.48 -6.59 7.61
CA VAL A 98 -5.59 -5.66 7.83
C VAL A 98 -5.94 -4.95 6.52
N VAL A 99 -7.23 -4.84 6.23
CA VAL A 99 -7.72 -4.13 5.04
C VAL A 99 -8.61 -2.98 5.48
N TYR A 100 -8.26 -1.77 5.05
CA TYR A 100 -9.10 -0.58 5.17
C TYR A 100 -9.78 -0.27 3.83
N THR A 101 -10.86 0.48 3.88
CA THR A 101 -11.52 1.08 2.72
C THR A 101 -11.32 2.60 2.75
N THR A 102 -11.56 3.27 1.64
CA THR A 102 -11.49 4.74 1.56
C THR A 102 -12.39 5.45 2.58
N ASP A 103 -13.51 4.86 2.96
CA ASP A 103 -14.38 5.38 4.05
C ASP A 103 -13.67 5.46 5.41
N ASN A 104 -12.65 4.61 5.61
CA ASN A 104 -11.88 4.50 6.84
C ASN A 104 -10.46 5.08 6.69
N ILE A 105 -10.25 6.02 5.76
CA ILE A 105 -8.92 6.55 5.42
C ILE A 105 -8.19 7.18 6.63
N MET A 106 -8.92 7.82 7.55
CA MET A 106 -8.31 8.39 8.75
C MET A 106 -7.76 7.31 9.68
N MET A 107 -8.54 6.24 9.91
CA MET A 107 -8.08 5.09 10.70
C MET A 107 -6.89 4.38 10.05
N PHE A 108 -6.89 4.29 8.71
CA PHE A 108 -5.76 3.76 7.95
C PHE A 108 -4.48 4.57 8.23
N LEU A 109 -4.52 5.90 8.07
CA LEU A 109 -3.38 6.78 8.29
C LEU A 109 -2.89 6.74 9.74
N GLU A 110 -3.81 6.73 10.71
CA GLU A 110 -3.48 6.57 12.13
C GLU A 110 -2.79 5.22 12.38
N SER A 111 -3.31 4.13 11.81
CA SER A 111 -2.74 2.79 12.00
C SER A 111 -1.32 2.66 11.48
N ILE A 112 -0.96 3.41 10.44
CA ILE A 112 0.40 3.47 9.90
C ILE A 112 1.34 4.16 10.88
N ASN A 113 0.89 5.29 11.46
CA ASN A 113 1.69 6.14 12.34
C ASN A 113 1.85 5.59 13.76
N ILE A 114 0.89 4.80 14.27
CA ILE A 114 0.93 4.26 15.65
C ILE A 114 2.21 3.44 15.92
N ASN A 115 2.74 2.72 14.92
CA ASN A 115 3.99 1.94 15.09
C ASN A 115 5.27 2.76 14.91
N LEU A 116 5.18 4.04 14.52
CA LEU A 116 6.34 4.93 14.49
C LEU A 116 6.61 5.50 15.90
N LEU A 117 5.56 5.77 16.68
CA LEU A 117 5.68 6.35 18.03
C LEU A 117 6.19 5.35 19.07
N THR A 118 5.95 4.05 18.88
CA THR A 118 6.44 3.03 19.82
C THR A 118 7.95 2.78 19.75
N ASN A 119 8.64 3.26 18.71
CA ASN A 119 10.09 3.07 18.55
C ASN A 119 10.92 4.28 18.99
N ASP A 120 10.31 5.44 19.26
CA ASP A 120 11.03 6.64 19.72
C ASP A 120 11.08 6.76 21.26
N GLU A 121 10.30 5.98 22.01
CA GLU A 121 10.28 6.04 23.48
C GLU A 121 11.28 5.10 24.18
N ASP A 122 12.02 4.25 23.46
CA ASP A 122 12.97 3.29 24.06
C ASP A 122 14.47 3.70 23.98
N SER A 123 14.78 4.97 23.65
CA SER A 123 16.19 5.45 23.61
C SER A 123 16.52 6.63 24.55
N SER A 124 15.62 6.97 25.48
CA SER A 124 15.97 7.83 26.61
C SER A 124 15.88 7.04 27.91
N TRP A 125 16.98 7.06 28.68
CA TRP A 125 17.21 6.42 29.98
C TRP A 125 17.79 4.99 29.94
N GLU A 126 19.08 4.87 29.63
CA GLU A 126 20.16 4.55 30.60
C GLU A 126 21.56 4.74 29.97
#